data_AF-A0A3B1A2C0-F1
#
_entry.id   AF-A0A3B1A2C0-F1
#
_cell.length_a   1.000
_cell.length_b   1.000
_cell.length_c   1.000
_cell.angle_alpha   90.00
_cell.angle_beta   90.00
_cell.angle_gamma   90.00
#
_symmetry.space_group_name_H-M   'P 1'
#
loop_
_entity.id
_entity.type
_entity.pdbx_description
1 polymer ?
#
loop_
_entity_poly.entity_id
_entity_poly.type
_entity_poly.pdbx_seq_one_letter_code
_entity_poly.pdbx_strand_id
1 'polypeptide(L)'
;MVVFWIIAACLFIAAMLFVLPPLLSRKGADKVIEHDDLNVSVYKDQLAELERDNKNGVITADYYERTKHEIERRLLQDVQNENGGEQAPTTTGPGGRALVIVLALVIPLFSMLLYMELGSPTAVTGVAPVVAGAAEEAPEAGNTPSGKHPDTGDQVEAMVKQLELRMEAQPDDIEGWLMLARSYRFQQRHVDAVAAFEKAMPLVSTNPQLLADLADTLAMAAGGNLDGRPIRLIRQSLELDPANVQSLWLAGTYDFERGDYEQALSYWRTLKSVVEPGSQDANAMDTNIAEVEARIRAAGRIIPPEEEITFSSVKGPTFVAGTVRLDPEYQEKIAPTDTVFIYARAANGPRMPLAMLKKQAQDLPLEFTLDEKMAMMAGMSLADYPQIIVSARISKSGNAMAQSGDFEGRTAVIDVGMVGLDININNEIP
;
A
#
# COMPACT_ATOMS: atom_id res chain seq x y z
N MET A 1 10.03 10.03 -28.62
CA MET A 1 9.08 9.30 -29.50
C MET A 1 9.66 8.00 -30.03
N VAL A 2 10.58 8.03 -31.00
CA VAL A 2 11.18 6.82 -31.59
C VAL A 2 11.99 6.01 -30.56
N VAL A 3 12.65 6.68 -29.61
CA VAL A 3 13.50 6.05 -28.59
C VAL A 3 12.73 5.09 -27.66
N PHE A 4 11.52 5.46 -27.19
CA PHE A 4 10.71 4.59 -26.33
C PHE A 4 10.30 3.32 -27.07
N TRP A 5 9.79 3.47 -28.30
CA TRP A 5 9.42 2.34 -29.14
C TRP A 5 10.61 1.47 -29.52
N ILE A 6 11.80 2.06 -29.70
CA ILE A 6 13.06 1.32 -29.88
C ILE A 6 13.39 0.51 -28.62
N ILE A 7 13.35 1.12 -27.43
CA ILE A 7 13.65 0.41 -26.17
C ILE A 7 12.65 -0.71 -25.93
N ALA A 8 11.35 -0.46 -26.12
CA ALA A 8 10.30 -1.46 -25.98
C ALA A 8 10.48 -2.62 -26.99
N ALA A 9 10.80 -2.32 -28.25
CA ALA A 9 11.11 -3.32 -29.26
C ALA A 9 12.37 -4.13 -28.91
N CYS A 10 13.42 -3.47 -28.40
CA CYS A 10 14.65 -4.14 -27.96
C CYS A 10 14.39 -5.11 -26.79
N LEU A 11 13.60 -4.70 -25.79
CA LEU A 11 13.22 -5.55 -24.67
C LEU A 11 12.37 -6.74 -25.11
N PHE A 12 11.43 -6.52 -26.05
CA PHE A 12 10.62 -7.59 -26.62
C PHE A 12 11.47 -8.62 -27.39
N ILE A 13 12.41 -8.15 -28.21
CA ILE A 13 13.33 -9.03 -28.95
C ILE A 13 14.22 -9.82 -27.98
N ALA A 14 14.73 -9.17 -26.93
CA ALA A 14 15.53 -9.84 -25.89
C ALA A 14 14.73 -10.94 -25.17
N ALA A 15 13.47 -10.68 -24.82
CA ALA A 15 12.59 -11.69 -24.23
C ALA A 15 12.32 -12.87 -25.18
N MET A 16 12.04 -12.59 -26.46
CA MET A 16 11.85 -13.62 -27.47
C MET A 16 13.10 -14.47 -27.70
N LEU A 17 14.30 -13.88 -27.64
CA LEU A 17 15.57 -14.62 -27.73
C LEU A 17 15.78 -15.60 -26.58
N PHE A 18 15.20 -15.39 -25.41
CA PHE A 18 15.25 -16.35 -24.30
C PHE A 18 14.17 -17.42 -24.39
N VAL A 19 12.97 -17.07 -24.86
CA VAL A 19 11.81 -17.97 -24.85
C VAL A 19 11.78 -18.90 -26.06
N LEU A 20 12.13 -18.42 -27.26
CA LEU A 20 12.03 -19.18 -28.50
C LEU A 20 13.02 -20.36 -28.60
N PRO A 21 14.32 -20.22 -28.26
CA PRO A 21 15.28 -21.33 -28.40
C PRO A 21 14.93 -22.58 -27.60
N PRO A 22 14.58 -22.54 -26.30
CA PRO A 22 14.20 -23.74 -25.57
C PRO A 22 12.90 -24.35 -26.08
N LEU A 23 11.97 -23.54 -26.61
CA LEU A 23 10.71 -24.05 -27.17
C LEU A 23 10.83 -24.67 -28.57
N LEU A 24 11.78 -24.19 -29.38
CA LEU A 24 12.04 -24.69 -30.73
C LEU A 24 13.06 -25.84 -30.74
N SER A 25 13.85 -25.98 -29.68
CA SER A 25 14.86 -27.03 -29.57
C SER A 25 14.23 -28.41 -29.37
N ARG A 26 14.38 -29.26 -30.38
CA ARG A 26 13.91 -30.66 -30.40
C ARG A 26 14.81 -31.62 -29.59
N LYS A 27 15.73 -31.10 -28.78
CA LYS A 27 16.76 -31.90 -28.07
C LYS A 27 16.29 -32.56 -26.78
N GLY A 28 15.00 -32.44 -26.41
CA GLY A 28 14.45 -33.10 -25.21
C GLY A 28 14.20 -34.60 -25.34
N ALA A 29 14.24 -35.18 -26.55
CA ALA A 29 13.89 -36.60 -26.75
C ALA A 29 15.08 -37.57 -26.64
N ASP A 30 16.33 -37.11 -26.78
CA ASP A 30 17.52 -37.97 -26.72
C ASP A 30 18.15 -38.08 -25.33
N LYS A 31 17.70 -37.27 -24.36
CA LYS A 31 18.26 -37.24 -22.99
C LYS A 31 17.53 -38.10 -21.96
N VAL A 32 16.45 -38.76 -22.37
CA VAL A 32 15.68 -39.67 -21.51
C VAL A 32 16.36 -41.05 -21.43
N ILE A 33 17.10 -41.46 -22.46
CA ILE A 33 17.78 -42.77 -22.51
C ILE A 33 19.02 -42.81 -21.59
N GLU A 34 19.54 -41.66 -21.12
CA GLU A 34 20.74 -41.59 -20.27
C GLU A 34 20.43 -41.66 -18.75
N HIS A 35 19.15 -41.58 -18.33
CA HIS A 35 18.75 -41.69 -16.91
C HIS A 35 18.60 -43.15 -16.45
N ASP A 36 18.27 -44.08 -17.35
CA ASP A 36 18.08 -45.52 -17.03
C ASP A 36 19.39 -46.18 -16.55
N ASP A 37 20.52 -45.91 -17.21
CA ASP A 37 21.83 -46.47 -16.85
C ASP A 37 22.44 -45.80 -15.60
N LEU A 38 22.07 -44.55 -15.33
CA LEU A 38 22.62 -43.75 -14.21
C LEU A 38 22.01 -44.16 -12.87
N ASN A 39 20.73 -44.54 -12.83
CA ASN A 39 20.08 -44.97 -11.59
C ASN A 39 20.51 -46.38 -11.17
N VAL A 40 20.63 -47.32 -12.11
CA VAL A 40 21.03 -48.71 -11.82
C VAL A 40 22.49 -48.80 -11.34
N SER A 41 23.38 -47.98 -11.89
CA SER A 41 24.80 -47.96 -11.49
C SER A 41 24.99 -47.49 -10.04
N VAL A 42 24.24 -46.49 -9.60
CA VAL A 42 24.27 -46.00 -8.20
C VAL A 42 23.87 -47.09 -7.21
N TYR A 43 22.81 -47.84 -7.51
CA TYR A 43 22.37 -48.94 -6.63
C TYR A 43 23.37 -50.11 -6.59
N LYS A 44 24.08 -50.38 -7.69
CA LYS A 44 25.17 -51.38 -7.71
C LYS A 44 26.34 -50.96 -6.84
N ASP A 45 26.72 -49.67 -6.88
CA ASP A 45 27.80 -49.13 -6.06
C ASP A 45 27.44 -49.20 -4.56
N GLN A 46 26.21 -48.87 -4.19
CA GLN A 46 25.73 -48.98 -2.80
C GLN A 46 25.76 -50.43 -2.28
N LEU A 47 25.39 -51.41 -3.11
CA LEU A 47 25.46 -52.82 -2.73
C LEU A 47 26.91 -53.30 -2.55
N ALA A 48 27.82 -52.87 -3.43
CA ALA A 48 29.23 -53.20 -3.34
C ALA A 48 29.90 -52.59 -2.09
N GLU A 49 29.53 -51.36 -1.73
CA GLU A 49 29.98 -50.71 -0.51
C GLU A 49 29.46 -51.44 0.74
N LEU A 50 28.17 -51.77 0.77
CA LEU A 50 27.55 -52.51 1.87
C LEU A 50 28.19 -53.90 2.07
N GLU A 51 28.52 -54.61 0.99
CA GLU A 51 29.22 -55.90 1.06
C GLU A 51 30.65 -55.74 1.62
N ARG A 52 31.34 -54.66 1.24
CA ARG A 52 32.68 -54.36 1.74
C ARG A 52 32.67 -54.08 3.24
N ASP A 53 31.69 -53.33 3.73
CA ASP A 53 31.54 -53.02 5.14
C ASP A 53 31.20 -54.25 5.98
N ASN A 54 30.39 -55.17 5.44
CA ASN A 54 30.11 -56.45 6.10
C ASN A 54 31.36 -57.34 6.15
N LYS A 55 32.12 -57.43 5.05
CA LYS A 55 33.40 -58.17 5.00
C LYS A 55 34.45 -57.61 5.96
N ASN A 56 34.48 -56.29 6.12
CA ASN A 56 35.40 -55.61 7.03
C ASN A 56 34.92 -55.63 8.50
N GLY A 57 33.76 -56.23 8.79
CA GLY A 57 33.19 -56.30 10.13
C GLY A 57 32.71 -54.95 10.68
N VAL A 58 32.54 -53.95 9.83
CA VAL A 58 32.04 -52.61 10.19
C VAL A 58 30.55 -52.69 10.55
N ILE A 59 29.81 -53.58 9.88
CA ILE A 59 28.38 -53.83 10.11
C ILE A 59 28.12 -55.30 10.45
N THR A 60 27.02 -55.57 11.16
CA THR A 60 26.60 -56.93 11.49
C THR A 60 25.88 -57.60 10.31
N ALA A 61 25.91 -58.94 10.26
CA ALA A 61 25.23 -59.71 9.21
C ALA A 61 23.71 -59.44 9.15
N ASP A 62 23.06 -59.23 10.30
CA ASP A 62 21.62 -58.89 10.35
C ASP A 62 21.36 -57.50 9.73
N TYR A 63 22.25 -56.53 9.96
CA TYR A 63 22.13 -55.19 9.39
C TYR A 63 22.38 -55.20 7.88
N TYR A 64 23.36 -55.99 7.43
CA TYR A 64 23.65 -56.21 6.01
C TYR A 64 22.42 -56.75 5.26
N GLU A 65 21.81 -57.85 5.72
CA GLU A 65 20.68 -58.47 5.03
C GLU A 65 19.43 -57.56 4.97
N ARG A 66 19.15 -56.81 6.05
CA ARG A 66 18.02 -55.86 6.06
C ARG A 66 18.24 -54.72 5.06
N THR A 67 19.43 -54.13 5.08
CA THR A 67 19.75 -52.99 4.21
C THR A 67 19.80 -53.41 2.74
N LYS A 68 20.35 -54.60 2.46
CA LYS A 68 20.36 -55.19 1.12
C LYS A 68 18.95 -55.37 0.58
N HIS A 69 18.04 -55.96 1.36
CA HIS A 69 16.65 -56.15 0.94
C HIS A 69 15.91 -54.83 0.72
N GLU A 70 16.22 -53.80 1.51
CA GLU A 70 15.64 -52.48 1.30
C GLU A 70 16.12 -51.83 -0.01
N ILE A 71 17.43 -51.92 -0.32
CA ILE A 71 18.01 -51.42 -1.57
C ILE A 71 17.40 -52.15 -2.78
N GLU A 72 17.30 -53.48 -2.74
CA GLU A 72 16.69 -54.28 -3.82
C GLU A 72 15.21 -53.91 -4.04
N ARG A 73 14.46 -53.68 -2.96
CA ARG A 73 13.06 -53.29 -3.05
C ARG A 73 12.89 -51.90 -3.66
N ARG A 74 13.76 -50.94 -3.30
CA ARG A 74 13.75 -49.58 -3.87
C ARG A 74 14.11 -49.61 -5.35
N LEU A 75 15.14 -50.36 -5.73
CA LEU A 75 15.50 -50.56 -7.14
C LEU A 75 14.33 -51.14 -7.96
N LEU A 76 13.62 -52.13 -7.42
CA LEU A 76 12.45 -52.71 -8.10
C LEU A 76 11.28 -51.72 -8.21
N GLN A 77 11.07 -50.87 -7.20
CA GLN A 77 10.04 -49.83 -7.22
C GLN A 77 10.36 -48.74 -8.24
N ASP A 78 11.61 -48.29 -8.32
CA ASP A 78 12.04 -47.28 -9.28
C ASP A 78 11.91 -47.82 -10.73
N VAL A 79 12.34 -49.06 -10.98
CA VAL A 79 12.18 -49.71 -12.29
C VAL A 79 10.71 -49.99 -12.64
N GLN A 80 9.83 -50.26 -11.67
CA GLN A 80 8.39 -50.46 -11.91
C GLN A 80 7.61 -49.15 -12.09
N ASN A 81 7.95 -48.09 -11.36
CA ASN A 81 7.32 -46.78 -11.50
C ASN A 81 7.66 -46.12 -12.84
N GLU A 82 8.81 -46.44 -13.45
CA GLU A 82 9.17 -45.95 -14.79
C GLU A 82 8.55 -46.80 -15.92
N ASN A 83 8.34 -48.11 -15.73
CA ASN A 83 7.60 -48.95 -16.68
C ASN A 83 6.06 -48.80 -16.58
N GLY A 84 5.56 -48.29 -15.45
CA GLY A 84 4.14 -48.09 -15.16
C GLY A 84 3.70 -46.62 -15.12
N GLY A 85 4.59 -45.68 -15.45
CA GLY A 85 4.28 -44.27 -15.51
C GLY A 85 3.33 -43.97 -16.66
N GLU A 86 2.05 -43.74 -16.35
CA GLU A 86 1.11 -43.06 -17.23
C GLU A 86 1.79 -41.84 -17.85
N GLN A 87 2.11 -41.97 -19.13
CA GLN A 87 2.48 -40.85 -19.97
C GLN A 87 1.32 -39.86 -19.94
N ALA A 88 1.45 -38.79 -19.15
CA ALA A 88 0.64 -37.61 -19.35
C ALA A 88 0.76 -37.27 -20.84
N PRO A 89 -0.35 -37.10 -21.58
CA PRO A 89 -0.28 -36.91 -23.01
C PRO A 89 0.37 -35.55 -23.25
N THR A 90 1.66 -35.53 -23.52
CA THR A 90 2.32 -34.37 -24.11
C THR A 90 1.85 -34.31 -25.56
N THR A 91 0.63 -33.82 -25.76
CA THR A 91 0.14 -33.40 -27.07
C THR A 91 0.86 -32.12 -27.48
N THR A 92 2.16 -32.18 -27.73
CA THR A 92 2.77 -31.28 -28.71
C THR A 92 2.60 -31.88 -30.09
N GLY A 93 1.34 -32.09 -30.48
CA GLY A 93 0.99 -32.11 -31.90
C GLY A 93 1.26 -30.72 -32.51
N PRO A 94 1.23 -30.59 -33.84
CA PRO A 94 1.48 -29.31 -34.52
C PRO A 94 0.61 -28.14 -34.00
N GLY A 95 -0.54 -28.44 -33.37
CA GLY A 95 -1.41 -27.45 -32.71
C GLY A 95 -0.86 -26.81 -31.43
N GLY A 96 -0.05 -27.50 -30.63
CA GLY A 96 0.51 -26.94 -29.39
C GLY A 96 1.59 -25.88 -29.65
N ARG A 97 2.38 -26.09 -30.72
CA ARG A 97 3.35 -25.09 -31.20
C ARG A 97 2.66 -23.89 -31.84
N ALA A 98 1.58 -24.14 -32.60
CA ALA A 98 0.75 -23.07 -33.12
C ALA A 98 0.14 -22.24 -31.99
N LEU A 99 -0.36 -22.87 -30.92
CA LEU A 99 -0.91 -22.19 -29.75
C LEU A 99 0.13 -21.28 -29.08
N VAL A 100 1.36 -21.74 -28.89
CA VAL A 100 2.39 -20.91 -28.25
C VAL A 100 2.85 -19.77 -29.15
N ILE A 101 2.99 -20.00 -30.46
CA ILE A 101 3.29 -18.93 -31.43
C ILE A 101 2.15 -17.91 -31.44
N VAL A 102 0.90 -18.37 -31.45
CA VAL A 102 -0.29 -17.52 -31.36
C VAL A 102 -0.27 -16.75 -30.05
N LEU A 103 -0.02 -17.37 -28.90
CA LEU A 103 0.06 -16.67 -27.61
C LEU A 103 1.18 -15.62 -27.59
N ALA A 104 2.35 -15.97 -28.12
CA ALA A 104 3.51 -15.09 -28.18
C ALA A 104 3.31 -13.87 -29.09
N LEU A 105 2.39 -13.95 -30.06
CA LEU A 105 1.99 -12.84 -30.92
C LEU A 105 0.77 -12.08 -30.41
N VAL A 106 -0.23 -12.80 -29.89
CA VAL A 106 -1.49 -12.24 -29.42
C VAL A 106 -1.30 -11.47 -28.12
N ILE A 107 -0.51 -11.97 -27.17
CA ILE A 107 -0.31 -11.29 -25.88
C ILE A 107 0.30 -9.89 -26.07
N PRO A 108 1.38 -9.69 -26.85
CA PRO A 108 1.92 -8.36 -27.11
C PRO A 108 0.95 -7.47 -27.88
N LEU A 109 0.25 -8.01 -28.88
CA LEU A 109 -0.70 -7.25 -29.69
C LEU A 109 -1.90 -6.79 -28.84
N PHE A 110 -2.40 -7.67 -27.99
CA PHE A 110 -3.48 -7.39 -27.05
C PHE A 110 -3.04 -6.43 -25.95
N SER A 111 -1.80 -6.54 -25.46
CA SER A 111 -1.20 -5.58 -24.53
C SER A 111 -1.07 -4.20 -25.17
N MET A 112 -0.70 -4.12 -26.46
CA MET A 112 -0.65 -2.88 -27.23
C MET A 112 -2.04 -2.26 -27.42
N LEU A 113 -3.06 -3.10 -27.68
CA LEU A 113 -4.45 -2.68 -27.77
C LEU A 113 -4.97 -2.14 -26.43
N LEU A 114 -4.76 -2.88 -25.34
CA LEU A 114 -5.11 -2.43 -23.99
C LEU A 114 -4.37 -1.14 -23.61
N TYR A 115 -3.11 -0.97 -24.03
CA TYR A 115 -2.39 0.28 -23.82
C TYR A 115 -2.99 1.45 -24.62
N MET A 116 -3.54 1.20 -25.82
CA MET A 116 -4.24 2.24 -26.57
C MET A 116 -5.59 2.63 -25.93
N GLU A 117 -6.26 1.69 -25.25
CA GLU A 117 -7.60 1.90 -24.66
C GLU A 117 -7.56 2.38 -23.20
N LEU A 118 -6.69 1.80 -22.37
CA LEU A 118 -6.53 2.12 -20.93
C LEU A 118 -5.32 3.01 -20.65
N GLY A 119 -4.30 3.00 -21.51
CA GLY A 119 -3.10 3.81 -21.34
C GLY A 119 -3.30 5.24 -21.82
N SER A 120 -2.32 6.10 -21.53
CA SER A 120 -2.27 7.48 -22.01
C SER A 120 -1.25 7.62 -23.15
N PRO A 121 -1.60 7.29 -24.41
CA PRO A 121 -0.71 7.52 -25.56
C PRO A 121 -0.32 9.01 -25.72
N THR A 122 -1.14 9.88 -25.14
CA THR A 122 -0.95 11.32 -24.95
C THR A 122 0.18 11.70 -23.98
N ALA A 123 0.45 10.88 -22.95
CA ALA A 123 1.58 11.11 -22.03
C ALA A 123 2.94 10.92 -22.74
N VAL A 124 2.98 10.09 -23.78
CA VAL A 124 4.18 9.94 -24.62
C VAL A 124 4.33 11.11 -25.59
N THR A 125 3.24 11.78 -25.98
CA THR A 125 3.26 12.91 -26.95
C THR A 125 3.33 14.29 -26.29
N GLY A 126 3.32 14.39 -24.96
CA GLY A 126 3.45 15.65 -24.23
C GLY A 126 2.24 16.57 -24.35
N VAL A 127 1.07 16.03 -24.73
CA VAL A 127 -0.21 16.73 -24.73
C VAL A 127 -1.16 15.91 -23.87
N ALA A 128 -1.23 16.17 -22.57
CA ALA A 128 -2.22 15.53 -21.71
C ALA A 128 -3.64 15.87 -22.20
N PRO A 129 -4.59 14.91 -22.20
CA PRO A 129 -5.95 15.20 -22.58
C PRO A 129 -6.57 16.08 -21.47
N VAL A 130 -6.84 17.33 -21.83
CA VAL A 130 -7.78 18.18 -21.10
C VAL A 130 -9.06 17.37 -20.94
N VAL A 131 -9.47 17.16 -19.69
CA VAL A 131 -10.72 16.49 -19.34
C VAL A 131 -11.85 17.09 -20.18
N ALA A 132 -12.51 16.24 -20.95
CA ALA A 132 -13.60 16.62 -21.84
C ALA A 132 -14.76 17.20 -21.00
N GLY A 133 -14.91 18.52 -21.06
CA GLY A 133 -15.98 19.27 -20.44
C GLY A 133 -15.78 20.77 -20.62
N ALA A 134 -16.33 21.30 -21.71
CA ALA A 134 -16.40 22.71 -22.10
C ALA A 134 -15.14 23.31 -22.79
N ALA A 135 -15.13 23.19 -24.12
CA ALA A 135 -14.68 24.27 -25.03
C ALA A 135 -15.08 23.90 -26.47
N GLU A 136 -16.34 24.16 -26.84
CA GLU A 136 -16.62 24.63 -28.19
C GLU A 136 -16.06 26.06 -28.32
N GLU A 137 -15.56 26.37 -29.51
CA GLU A 137 -15.13 27.69 -29.99
C GLU A 137 -13.79 28.26 -29.51
N ALA A 138 -12.73 28.05 -30.31
CA ALA A 138 -11.83 29.13 -30.75
C ALA A 138 -10.98 28.70 -31.98
N PRO A 139 -10.62 29.63 -32.88
CA PRO A 139 -10.32 29.33 -34.28
C PRO A 139 -8.82 29.16 -34.60
N GLU A 140 -8.59 28.56 -35.77
CA GLU A 140 -7.31 28.35 -36.45
C GLU A 140 -6.46 29.62 -36.64
N ALA A 141 -5.16 29.49 -36.36
CA ALA A 141 -4.01 29.96 -37.15
C ALA A 141 -2.74 29.51 -36.39
N GLY A 142 -1.73 28.83 -36.93
CA GLY A 142 -1.24 28.71 -38.29
C GLY A 142 0.28 28.85 -38.22
N ASN A 143 1.01 27.83 -38.68
CA ASN A 143 2.47 27.73 -38.90
C ASN A 143 3.40 27.43 -37.71
N THR A 144 3.66 26.14 -37.53
CA THR A 144 4.92 25.60 -36.99
C THR A 144 6.04 25.70 -38.02
N PRO A 145 7.28 26.02 -37.59
CA PRO A 145 8.44 25.29 -38.09
C PRO A 145 9.01 24.40 -36.99
N SER A 146 9.31 23.17 -37.37
CA SER A 146 9.98 22.11 -36.61
C SER A 146 11.14 22.58 -35.73
N GLY A 147 11.28 21.93 -34.56
CA GLY A 147 12.59 21.73 -33.95
C GLY A 147 12.81 22.37 -32.59
N LYS A 148 11.95 22.10 -31.60
CA LYS A 148 12.33 22.01 -30.19
C LYS A 148 11.20 21.30 -29.46
N HIS A 149 11.48 20.16 -28.83
CA HIS A 149 10.62 19.70 -27.75
C HIS A 149 10.61 20.84 -26.71
N PRO A 150 9.45 21.33 -26.26
CA PRO A 150 9.42 22.25 -25.11
C PRO A 150 10.16 21.55 -23.98
N ASP A 151 11.07 22.25 -23.31
CA ASP A 151 11.65 21.71 -22.09
C ASP A 151 10.48 21.36 -21.16
N THR A 152 10.54 20.23 -20.47
CA THR A 152 9.48 19.82 -19.52
C THR A 152 9.19 20.93 -18.49
N GLY A 153 10.17 21.82 -18.26
CA GLY A 153 10.02 23.05 -17.47
C GLY A 153 9.07 24.09 -18.09
N ASP A 154 9.12 24.32 -19.41
CA ASP A 154 8.26 25.29 -20.10
C ASP A 154 6.78 24.91 -20.00
N GLN A 155 6.47 23.61 -20.05
CA GLN A 155 5.10 23.11 -19.87
C GLN A 155 4.62 23.29 -18.42
N VAL A 156 5.47 22.98 -17.43
CA VAL A 156 5.13 23.17 -16.01
C VAL A 156 4.92 24.65 -15.71
N GLU A 157 5.76 25.53 -16.24
CA GLU A 157 5.62 26.98 -16.09
C GLU A 157 4.31 27.50 -16.72
N ALA A 158 3.96 27.02 -17.92
CA ALA A 158 2.70 27.37 -18.57
C ALA A 158 1.47 26.93 -17.75
N MET A 159 1.50 25.73 -17.17
CA MET A 159 0.41 25.23 -16.30
C MET A 159 0.28 26.08 -15.04
N VAL A 160 1.39 26.48 -14.42
CA VAL A 160 1.38 27.34 -13.22
C VAL A 160 0.85 28.72 -13.57
N LYS A 161 1.23 29.28 -14.72
CA LYS A 161 0.69 30.57 -15.19
C LYS A 161 -0.82 30.52 -15.45
N GLN A 162 -1.33 29.40 -15.98
CA GLN A 162 -2.77 29.20 -16.12
C GLN A 162 -3.47 29.13 -14.76
N LEU A 163 -2.84 28.49 -13.78
CA LEU A 163 -3.34 28.45 -12.41
C LEU A 163 -3.34 29.83 -11.75
N GLU A 164 -2.28 30.62 -11.93
CA GLU A 164 -2.19 32.03 -11.48
C GLU A 164 -3.39 32.84 -12.00
N LEU A 165 -3.65 32.79 -13.32
CA LEU A 165 -4.79 33.50 -13.94
C LEU A 165 -6.15 33.04 -13.39
N ARG A 166 -6.30 31.74 -13.12
CA ARG A 166 -7.51 31.22 -12.49
C ARG A 166 -7.70 31.77 -11.08
N MET A 167 -6.64 31.84 -10.29
CA MET A 167 -6.69 32.36 -8.92
C MET A 167 -6.97 33.86 -8.87
N GLU A 168 -6.56 34.61 -9.89
CA GLU A 168 -6.99 36.01 -10.06
C GLU A 168 -8.49 36.12 -10.36
N ALA A 169 -9.03 35.22 -11.20
CA ALA A 169 -10.45 35.20 -11.56
C ALA A 169 -11.35 34.63 -10.44
N GLN A 170 -10.83 33.73 -9.61
CA GLN A 170 -11.54 33.01 -8.55
C GLN A 170 -10.76 33.10 -7.22
N PRO A 171 -10.73 34.28 -6.58
CA PRO A 171 -9.90 34.50 -5.38
C PRO A 171 -10.38 33.72 -4.15
N ASP A 172 -11.61 33.21 -4.15
CA ASP A 172 -12.20 32.45 -3.03
C ASP A 172 -11.91 30.95 -3.12
N ASP A 173 -11.23 30.47 -4.17
CA ASP A 173 -10.85 29.06 -4.35
C ASP A 173 -9.64 28.70 -3.47
N ILE A 174 -9.90 28.40 -2.20
CA ILE A 174 -8.87 28.07 -1.18
C ILE A 174 -8.01 26.87 -1.62
N GLU A 175 -8.61 25.84 -2.20
CA GLU A 175 -7.89 24.66 -2.67
C GLU A 175 -6.99 24.98 -3.88
N GLY A 176 -7.48 25.85 -4.78
CA GLY A 176 -6.68 26.38 -5.87
C GLY A 176 -5.44 27.14 -5.37
N TRP A 177 -5.58 27.96 -4.33
CA TRP A 177 -4.46 28.67 -3.72
C TRP A 177 -3.44 27.71 -3.09
N LEU A 178 -3.91 26.64 -2.44
CA LEU A 178 -3.03 25.62 -1.87
C LEU A 178 -2.26 24.85 -2.95
N MET A 179 -2.93 24.51 -4.06
CA MET A 179 -2.27 23.90 -5.22
C MET A 179 -1.20 24.83 -5.80
N LEU A 180 -1.53 26.13 -5.95
CA LEU A 180 -0.57 27.12 -6.44
C LEU A 180 0.63 27.26 -5.51
N ALA A 181 0.42 27.26 -4.19
CA ALA A 181 1.50 27.29 -3.21
C ALA A 181 2.45 26.09 -3.35
N ARG A 182 1.91 24.88 -3.52
CA ARG A 182 2.69 23.65 -3.76
C ARG A 182 3.46 23.71 -5.08
N SER A 183 2.84 24.21 -6.14
CA SER A 183 3.50 24.41 -7.44
C SER A 183 4.64 25.42 -7.36
N TYR A 184 4.51 26.48 -6.57
CA TYR A 184 5.60 27.42 -6.32
C TYR A 184 6.72 26.81 -5.48
N ARG A 185 6.41 26.02 -4.44
CA ARG A 185 7.43 25.27 -3.68
C ARG A 185 8.23 24.33 -4.59
N PHE A 186 7.56 23.61 -5.47
CA PHE A 186 8.21 22.70 -6.41
C PHE A 186 9.19 23.43 -7.34
N GLN A 187 8.85 24.66 -7.75
CA GLN A 187 9.72 25.53 -8.54
C GLN A 187 10.73 26.33 -7.69
N GLN A 188 10.84 26.07 -6.40
CA GLN A 188 11.68 26.81 -5.45
C GLN A 188 11.37 28.32 -5.36
N ARG A 189 10.18 28.73 -5.83
CA ARG A 189 9.65 30.10 -5.72
C ARG A 189 9.02 30.30 -4.33
N HIS A 190 9.84 30.21 -3.27
CA HIS A 190 9.35 30.14 -1.89
C HIS A 190 8.58 31.40 -1.46
N VAL A 191 8.98 32.59 -1.90
CA VAL A 191 8.26 33.85 -1.58
C VAL A 191 6.85 33.85 -2.16
N ASP A 192 6.69 33.41 -3.41
CA ASP A 192 5.38 33.31 -4.07
C ASP A 192 4.53 32.21 -3.43
N ALA A 193 5.15 31.09 -3.04
CA ALA A 193 4.49 30.01 -2.31
C ALA A 193 3.90 30.49 -0.98
N VAL A 194 4.64 31.30 -0.21
CA VAL A 194 4.14 31.90 1.03
C VAL A 194 2.90 32.74 0.74
N ALA A 195 2.94 33.62 -0.25
CA ALA A 195 1.79 34.47 -0.58
C ALA A 195 0.54 33.66 -0.94
N ALA A 196 0.70 32.55 -1.68
CA ALA A 196 -0.40 31.64 -2.00
C ALA A 196 -0.92 30.88 -0.76
N PHE A 197 -0.05 30.42 0.13
CA PHE A 197 -0.47 29.84 1.41
C PHE A 197 -1.25 30.83 2.30
N GLU A 198 -0.85 32.11 2.33
CA GLU A 198 -1.60 33.13 3.09
C GLU A 198 -3.03 33.29 2.58
N LYS A 199 -3.26 33.15 1.27
CA LYS A 199 -4.61 33.15 0.69
C LYS A 199 -5.41 31.91 1.09
N ALA A 200 -4.73 30.78 1.31
CA ALA A 200 -5.33 29.54 1.80
C ALA A 200 -5.39 29.42 3.34
N MET A 201 -5.11 30.49 4.09
CA MET A 201 -5.00 30.46 5.56
C MET A 201 -6.20 29.83 6.30
N PRO A 202 -7.46 30.01 5.87
CA PRO A 202 -8.59 29.38 6.55
C PRO A 202 -8.48 27.85 6.64
N LEU A 203 -7.93 27.19 5.61
CA LEU A 203 -7.70 25.74 5.61
C LEU A 203 -6.35 25.39 6.26
N VAL A 204 -5.33 26.20 6.03
CA VAL A 204 -3.98 25.99 6.59
C VAL A 204 -4.01 26.03 8.11
N SER A 205 -4.69 27.02 8.71
CA SER A 205 -4.68 27.25 10.17
C SER A 205 -5.29 26.12 11.01
N THR A 206 -6.10 25.27 10.39
CA THR A 206 -6.76 24.12 11.05
C THR A 206 -6.12 22.78 10.71
N ASN A 207 -5.09 22.76 9.85
CA ASN A 207 -4.44 21.53 9.42
C ASN A 207 -2.96 21.55 9.86
N PRO A 208 -2.54 20.65 10.76
CA PRO A 208 -1.17 20.62 11.29
C PRO A 208 -0.12 20.46 10.17
N GLN A 209 -0.37 19.55 9.22
CA GLN A 209 0.54 19.33 8.11
C GLN A 209 0.73 20.58 7.23
N LEU A 210 -0.35 21.34 6.99
CA LEU A 210 -0.26 22.58 6.22
C LEU A 210 0.43 23.71 6.99
N LEU A 211 0.27 23.77 8.31
CA LEU A 211 1.05 24.69 9.16
C LEU A 211 2.55 24.39 9.08
N ALA A 212 2.92 23.10 9.14
CA ALA A 212 4.30 22.65 8.98
C ALA A 212 4.87 23.00 7.60
N ASP A 213 4.09 22.78 6.53
CA ASP A 213 4.45 23.14 5.15
C ASP A 213 4.67 24.64 4.97
N LEU A 214 3.80 25.48 5.53
CA LEU A 214 3.96 26.93 5.49
C LEU A 214 5.19 27.38 6.29
N ALA A 215 5.42 26.79 7.46
CA ALA A 215 6.60 27.10 8.27
C ALA A 215 7.90 26.78 7.53
N ASP A 216 8.00 25.58 6.94
CA ASP A 216 9.13 25.17 6.10
C ASP A 216 9.31 26.13 4.90
N THR A 217 8.22 26.48 4.23
CA THR A 217 8.26 27.40 3.08
C THR A 217 8.76 28.79 3.47
N LEU A 218 8.31 29.32 4.63
CA LEU A 218 8.80 30.58 5.18
C LEU A 218 10.29 30.49 5.52
N ALA A 219 10.73 29.38 6.11
CA ALA A 219 12.14 29.17 6.45
C ALA A 219 13.01 29.12 5.19
N MET A 220 12.60 28.38 4.16
CA MET A 220 13.28 28.32 2.86
C MET A 220 13.35 29.70 2.19
N ALA A 221 12.27 30.48 2.25
CA ALA A 221 12.27 31.87 1.77
C ALA A 221 13.23 32.78 2.56
N ALA A 222 13.52 32.44 3.82
CA ALA A 222 14.44 33.13 4.72
C ALA A 222 15.83 32.47 4.82
N GLY A 223 16.20 31.62 3.85
CA GLY A 223 17.54 30.99 3.80
C GLY A 223 17.75 29.91 4.85
N GLY A 224 16.70 29.21 5.27
CA GLY A 224 16.70 28.16 6.28
C GLY A 224 16.42 28.68 7.70
N ASN A 225 16.20 29.98 7.90
CA ASN A 225 15.98 30.52 9.23
C ASN A 225 14.56 30.22 9.75
N LEU A 226 14.46 29.48 10.85
CA LEU A 226 13.22 29.11 11.53
C LEU A 226 12.77 30.13 12.61
N ASP A 227 13.58 31.14 12.92
CA ASP A 227 13.25 32.17 13.92
C ASP A 227 11.99 32.98 13.56
N GLY A 228 11.25 33.37 14.59
CA GLY A 228 10.10 34.25 14.45
C GLY A 228 8.83 33.50 14.07
N ARG A 229 8.31 33.73 12.85
CA ARG A 229 7.01 33.18 12.43
C ARG A 229 7.04 31.66 12.15
N PRO A 230 8.06 31.08 11.49
CA PRO A 230 8.09 29.64 11.21
C PRO A 230 7.97 28.80 12.47
N ILE A 231 8.78 29.06 13.50
CA ILE A 231 8.71 28.29 14.75
C ILE A 231 7.37 28.43 15.49
N ARG A 232 6.67 29.58 15.36
CA ARG A 232 5.31 29.72 15.92
C ARG A 232 4.31 28.82 15.21
N LEU A 233 4.40 28.72 13.88
CA LEU A 233 3.54 27.83 13.09
C LEU A 233 3.85 26.35 13.36
N ILE A 234 5.12 25.99 13.53
CA ILE A 234 5.54 24.64 13.94
C ILE A 234 4.94 24.27 15.31
N ARG A 235 5.04 25.17 16.29
CA ARG A 235 4.45 24.94 17.62
C ARG A 235 2.93 24.84 17.56
N GLN A 236 2.27 25.70 16.79
CA GLN A 236 0.83 25.59 16.55
C GLN A 236 0.45 24.26 15.89
N SER A 237 1.27 23.77 14.94
CA SER A 237 1.07 22.45 14.35
C SER A 237 1.16 21.34 15.42
N LEU A 238 2.15 21.40 16.31
CA LEU A 238 2.33 20.42 17.39
C LEU A 238 1.25 20.52 18.48
N GLU A 239 0.62 21.68 18.65
CA GLU A 239 -0.57 21.84 19.49
C GLU A 239 -1.80 21.14 18.89
N LEU A 240 -1.93 21.13 17.56
CA LEU A 240 -3.02 20.43 16.86
C LEU A 240 -2.76 18.92 16.71
N ASP A 241 -1.52 18.54 16.41
CA ASP A 241 -1.07 17.17 16.26
C ASP A 241 0.35 17.00 16.84
N PRO A 242 0.46 16.52 18.09
CA PRO A 242 1.74 16.25 18.73
C PRO A 242 2.61 15.20 18.01
N ALA A 243 2.03 14.41 17.11
CA ALA A 243 2.72 13.37 16.35
C ALA A 243 3.12 13.81 14.94
N ASN A 244 2.91 15.10 14.58
CA ASN A 244 3.23 15.58 13.24
C ASN A 244 4.75 15.48 12.96
N VAL A 245 5.12 14.52 12.12
CA VAL A 245 6.51 14.12 11.83
C VAL A 245 7.38 15.31 11.39
N GLN A 246 6.89 16.13 10.44
CA GLN A 246 7.64 17.27 9.92
C GLN A 246 7.85 18.35 10.99
N SER A 247 6.82 18.65 11.79
CA SER A 247 6.91 19.66 12.84
C SER A 247 7.87 19.24 13.96
N LEU A 248 7.84 17.96 14.35
CA LEU A 248 8.77 17.40 15.32
C LEU A 248 10.22 17.49 14.83
N TRP A 249 10.44 17.18 13.55
CA TRP A 249 11.76 17.27 12.94
C TRP A 249 12.28 18.71 12.92
N LEU A 250 11.45 19.66 12.46
CA LEU A 250 11.80 21.08 12.39
C LEU A 250 12.00 21.71 13.77
N ALA A 251 11.14 21.40 14.75
CA ALA A 251 11.26 21.90 16.12
C ALA A 251 12.54 21.39 16.79
N GLY A 252 12.82 20.08 16.68
CA GLY A 252 14.04 19.50 17.23
C GLY A 252 15.31 20.08 16.60
N THR A 253 15.30 20.31 15.29
CA THR A 253 16.42 20.95 14.57
C THR A 253 16.62 22.39 15.01
N TYR A 254 15.54 23.16 15.12
CA TYR A 254 15.58 24.54 15.60
C TYR A 254 16.17 24.65 17.01
N ASP A 255 15.72 23.82 17.96
CA ASP A 255 16.22 23.85 19.33
C ASP A 255 17.67 23.34 19.41
N PHE A 256 18.04 22.35 18.57
CA PHE A 256 19.42 21.86 18.48
C PHE A 256 20.39 22.97 18.05
N GLU A 257 20.06 23.69 16.97
CA GLU A 257 20.91 24.77 16.44
C GLU A 257 21.09 25.93 17.43
N ARG A 258 20.09 26.16 18.30
CA ARG A 258 20.14 27.17 19.37
C ARG A 258 20.84 26.70 20.64
N GLY A 259 21.20 25.42 20.72
CA GLY A 259 21.83 24.81 21.89
C GLY A 259 20.86 24.41 23.00
N ASP A 260 19.56 24.43 22.73
CA ASP A 260 18.49 23.99 23.62
C ASP A 260 18.33 22.45 23.54
N TYR A 261 19.43 21.74 23.81
CA TYR A 261 19.58 20.31 23.55
C TYR A 261 18.56 19.43 24.29
N GLU A 262 18.09 19.83 25.47
CA GLU A 262 17.08 19.08 26.24
C GLU A 262 15.74 19.06 25.51
N GLN A 263 15.34 20.20 24.91
CA GLN A 263 14.09 20.30 24.15
C GLN A 263 14.20 19.59 22.80
N ALA A 264 15.35 19.72 22.13
CA ALA A 264 15.66 18.96 20.92
C ALA A 264 15.59 17.44 21.16
N LEU A 265 16.15 16.96 22.28
CA LEU A 265 16.08 15.55 22.68
C LEU A 265 14.62 15.07 22.80
N SER A 266 13.77 15.87 23.43
CA SER A 266 12.35 15.56 23.59
C SER A 266 11.64 15.41 22.25
N TYR A 267 11.84 16.33 21.31
CA TYR A 267 11.21 16.26 19.98
C TYR A 267 11.73 15.09 19.15
N TRP A 268 13.02 14.79 19.18
CA TRP A 268 13.57 13.68 18.39
C TRP A 268 13.27 12.30 18.98
N ARG A 269 13.19 12.15 20.31
CA ARG A 269 12.65 10.93 20.93
C ARG A 269 11.20 10.70 20.55
N THR A 270 10.39 11.76 20.60
CA THR A 270 9.01 11.75 20.10
C THR A 270 8.95 11.31 18.65
N LEU A 271 9.72 11.97 17.77
CA LEU A 271 9.77 11.66 16.34
C LEU A 271 10.14 10.20 16.10
N LYS A 272 11.13 9.67 16.81
CA LYS A 272 11.52 8.26 16.74
C LYS A 272 10.38 7.31 17.10
N SER A 273 9.52 7.68 18.06
CA SER A 273 8.40 6.84 18.50
C SER A 273 7.24 6.78 17.49
N VAL A 274 7.11 7.77 16.61
CA VAL A 274 6.00 7.86 15.64
C VAL A 274 6.37 7.38 14.23
N VAL A 275 7.65 7.22 13.93
CA VAL A 275 8.13 6.66 12.65
C VAL A 275 8.27 5.14 12.72
N GLU A 276 8.19 4.47 11.57
CA GLU A 276 8.27 3.00 11.49
C GLU A 276 9.60 2.48 12.07
N PRO A 277 9.57 1.52 13.02
CA PRO A 277 10.78 0.95 13.58
C PRO A 277 11.72 0.36 12.52
N GLY A 278 12.99 0.73 12.57
CA GLY A 278 14.01 0.26 11.62
C GLY A 278 13.99 0.95 10.25
N SER A 279 13.09 1.92 10.03
CA SER A 279 13.12 2.80 8.85
C SER A 279 14.39 3.66 8.81
N GLN A 280 14.68 4.25 7.64
CA GLN A 280 15.78 5.20 7.52
C GLN A 280 15.61 6.40 8.45
N ASP A 281 14.38 6.88 8.63
CA ASP A 281 14.07 8.00 9.51
C ASP A 281 14.33 7.63 10.99
N ALA A 282 13.95 6.42 11.42
CA ALA A 282 14.25 5.95 12.77
C ALA A 282 15.76 5.88 13.03
N ASN A 283 16.53 5.37 12.06
CA ASN A 283 18.00 5.31 12.16
C ASN A 283 18.66 6.70 12.17
N ALA A 284 18.09 7.66 11.41
CA ALA A 284 18.54 9.05 11.45
C ALA A 284 18.26 9.67 12.83
N MET A 285 17.11 9.37 13.44
CA MET A 285 16.78 9.84 14.79
C MET A 285 17.71 9.24 15.84
N ASP A 286 18.10 7.96 15.73
CA ASP A 286 19.11 7.37 16.62
C ASP A 286 20.43 8.15 16.60
N THR A 287 20.88 8.54 15.40
CA THR A 287 22.11 9.31 15.22
C THR A 287 21.97 10.71 15.85
N ASN A 288 20.87 11.39 15.59
CA ASN A 288 20.60 12.74 16.10
C ASN A 288 20.44 12.77 17.63
N ILE A 289 19.74 11.78 18.19
CA ILE A 289 19.57 11.60 19.64
C ILE A 289 20.94 11.36 20.30
N ALA A 290 21.77 10.48 19.73
CA ALA A 290 23.10 10.21 20.26
C ALA A 290 24.00 11.47 20.29
N GLU A 291 23.94 12.29 19.23
CA GLU A 291 24.67 13.57 19.17
C GLU A 291 24.16 14.54 20.24
N VAL A 292 22.86 14.73 20.37
CA VAL A 292 22.27 15.60 21.40
C VAL A 292 22.66 15.15 22.81
N GLU A 293 22.57 13.85 23.09
CA GLU A 293 22.98 13.30 24.39
C GLU A 293 24.46 13.54 24.66
N ALA A 294 25.33 13.44 23.64
CA ALA A 294 26.73 13.79 23.76
C ALA A 294 26.93 15.28 24.09
N ARG A 295 26.16 16.19 23.46
CA ARG A 295 26.19 17.64 23.74
C ARG A 295 25.74 17.95 25.17
N ILE A 296 24.68 17.32 25.65
CA ILE A 296 24.17 17.47 27.02
C ILE A 296 25.24 17.02 28.03
N ARG A 297 25.85 15.84 27.81
CA ARG A 297 26.95 15.34 28.66
C ARG A 297 28.17 16.25 28.64
N ALA A 298 28.56 16.76 27.47
CA ALA A 298 29.68 17.68 27.33
C ALA A 298 29.44 19.01 28.08
N ALA A 299 28.18 19.44 28.18
CA ALA A 299 27.77 20.59 28.98
C ALA A 299 27.67 20.30 30.49
N GLY A 300 28.02 19.08 30.94
CA GLY A 300 27.94 18.66 32.34
C GLY A 300 26.52 18.52 32.89
N ARG A 301 25.52 18.46 31.99
CA ARG A 301 24.12 18.29 32.36
C ARG A 301 23.73 16.81 32.34
N ILE A 302 22.70 16.48 33.10
CA ILE A 302 22.15 15.13 33.16
C ILE A 302 21.21 14.98 31.96
N ILE A 303 21.38 13.90 31.20
CA ILE A 303 20.43 13.55 30.14
C ILE A 303 19.07 13.31 30.81
N PRO A 304 18.02 14.06 30.43
CA PRO A 304 16.68 13.78 30.91
C PRO A 304 16.36 12.30 30.68
N PRO A 305 15.81 11.59 31.69
CA PRO A 305 15.37 10.23 31.47
C PRO A 305 14.46 10.18 30.26
N GLU A 306 14.44 9.06 29.55
CA GLU A 306 13.41 8.81 28.56
C GLU A 306 12.10 8.77 29.35
N GLU A 307 11.47 9.93 29.50
CA GLU A 307 10.06 9.96 29.83
C GLU A 307 9.44 9.10 28.75
N GLU A 308 8.77 8.03 29.16
CA GLU A 308 7.76 7.43 28.32
C GLU A 308 6.81 8.59 28.05
N ILE A 309 7.07 9.33 26.95
CA ILE A 309 6.08 10.14 26.32
C ILE A 309 5.13 9.07 25.83
N THR A 310 4.24 8.70 26.74
CA THR A 310 2.91 8.31 26.43
C THR A 310 2.38 9.54 25.68
N PHE A 311 2.71 9.59 24.39
CA PHE A 311 1.63 9.66 23.43
C PHE A 311 0.67 8.63 23.99
N SER A 312 -0.34 9.10 24.72
CA SER A 312 -1.65 8.52 24.53
C SER A 312 -1.70 8.50 23.02
N SER A 313 -1.35 7.34 22.45
CA SER A 313 -1.48 7.11 21.04
C SER A 313 -2.86 7.68 20.83
N VAL A 314 -2.96 8.78 20.09
CA VAL A 314 -4.21 9.02 19.43
C VAL A 314 -4.19 7.91 18.38
N LYS A 315 -4.40 6.66 18.86
CA LYS A 315 -5.14 5.64 18.17
C LYS A 315 -6.25 6.48 17.60
N GLY A 316 -6.21 6.65 16.28
CA GLY A 316 -7.21 7.41 15.56
C GLY A 316 -8.56 7.04 16.15
N PRO A 317 -9.46 8.03 16.32
CA PRO A 317 -10.65 7.92 17.15
C PRO A 317 -11.19 6.50 17.20
N THR A 318 -11.16 5.87 18.38
CA THR A 318 -11.33 4.41 18.51
C THR A 318 -12.79 3.98 18.47
N PHE A 319 -13.65 4.84 17.92
CA PHE A 319 -15.08 4.66 17.89
C PHE A 319 -15.69 5.19 16.59
N VAL A 320 -16.88 4.69 16.27
CA VAL A 320 -17.77 5.24 15.24
C VAL A 320 -19.19 5.30 15.79
N ALA A 321 -19.96 6.29 15.36
CA ALA A 321 -21.31 6.49 15.84
C ALA A 321 -22.28 6.85 14.70
N GLY A 322 -23.53 6.44 14.85
CA GLY A 322 -24.55 6.68 13.83
C GLY A 322 -25.94 6.23 14.24
N THR A 323 -26.85 6.27 13.27
CA THR A 323 -28.23 5.77 13.37
C THR A 323 -28.40 4.60 12.43
N VAL A 324 -29.07 3.54 12.91
CA VAL A 324 -29.56 2.46 12.06
C VAL A 324 -31.06 2.61 11.87
N ARG A 325 -31.52 2.47 10.64
CA ARG A 325 -32.93 2.53 10.25
C ARG A 325 -33.30 1.29 9.45
N LEU A 326 -34.57 0.94 9.51
CA LEU A 326 -35.15 -0.11 8.69
C LEU A 326 -35.94 0.51 7.55
N ASP A 327 -35.68 0.04 6.32
CA ASP A 327 -36.46 0.48 5.17
C ASP A 327 -37.94 0.08 5.33
N PRO A 328 -38.90 1.00 5.09
CA PRO A 328 -40.33 0.70 5.20
C PRO A 328 -40.79 -0.55 4.45
N GLU A 329 -40.14 -0.90 3.33
CA GLU A 329 -40.48 -2.09 2.54
C GLU A 329 -40.33 -3.41 3.32
N TYR A 330 -39.41 -3.46 4.29
CA TYR A 330 -39.10 -4.68 5.05
C TYR A 330 -39.77 -4.74 6.43
N GLN A 331 -40.47 -3.69 6.86
CA GLN A 331 -41.10 -3.63 8.19
C GLN A 331 -42.08 -4.77 8.45
N GLU A 332 -42.86 -5.18 7.45
CA GLU A 332 -43.84 -6.27 7.60
C GLU A 332 -43.20 -7.67 7.64
N LYS A 333 -41.93 -7.80 7.23
CA LYS A 333 -41.20 -9.07 7.15
C LYS A 333 -40.35 -9.38 8.39
N ILE A 334 -40.27 -8.45 9.34
CA ILE A 334 -39.38 -8.49 10.51
C ILE A 334 -40.22 -8.52 11.79
N ALA A 335 -39.89 -9.45 12.70
CA ALA A 335 -40.52 -9.49 14.01
C ALA A 335 -39.83 -8.49 14.96
N PRO A 336 -40.58 -7.85 15.88
CA PRO A 336 -40.00 -6.92 16.87
C PRO A 336 -38.87 -7.55 17.72
N THR A 337 -38.92 -8.87 17.93
CA THR A 337 -37.95 -9.65 18.70
C THR A 337 -36.73 -10.11 17.88
N ASP A 338 -36.70 -9.86 16.58
CA ASP A 338 -35.56 -10.25 15.73
C ASP A 338 -34.30 -9.53 16.19
N THR A 339 -33.15 -10.20 16.08
CA THR A 339 -31.89 -9.67 16.61
C THR A 339 -31.22 -8.77 15.59
N VAL A 340 -30.87 -7.55 15.98
CA VAL A 340 -30.06 -6.61 15.18
C VAL A 340 -28.60 -6.71 15.62
N PHE A 341 -27.71 -7.07 14.70
CA PHE A 341 -26.27 -7.02 14.87
C PHE A 341 -25.71 -5.81 14.13
N ILE A 342 -25.07 -4.90 14.86
CA ILE A 342 -24.35 -3.77 14.29
C ILE A 342 -22.87 -4.05 14.50
N TYR A 343 -22.10 -4.16 13.43
CA TYR A 343 -20.69 -4.52 13.53
C TYR A 343 -19.83 -3.76 12.53
N ALA A 344 -18.58 -3.54 12.91
CA ALA A 344 -17.56 -2.95 12.07
C ALA A 344 -16.58 -4.03 11.61
N ARG A 345 -16.14 -3.96 10.35
CA ARG A 345 -15.07 -4.81 9.80
C ARG A 345 -14.01 -3.95 9.13
N ALA A 346 -12.78 -4.44 9.08
CA ALA A 346 -11.74 -3.80 8.29
C ALA A 346 -12.15 -3.77 6.81
N ALA A 347 -11.91 -2.65 6.13
CA ALA A 347 -12.09 -2.56 4.68
C ALA A 347 -11.09 -3.48 3.94
N ASN A 348 -9.84 -3.48 4.42
CA ASN A 348 -8.76 -4.36 3.99
C ASN A 348 -8.24 -5.11 5.22
N GLY A 349 -8.53 -6.40 5.34
CA GLY A 349 -8.13 -7.19 6.50
C GLY A 349 -8.94 -8.46 6.70
N PRO A 350 -8.87 -9.07 7.90
CA PRO A 350 -9.60 -10.30 8.19
C PRO A 350 -11.11 -10.07 8.13
N ARG A 351 -11.86 -11.08 7.68
CA ARG A 351 -13.33 -10.99 7.49
C ARG A 351 -14.14 -10.93 8.80
N MET A 352 -13.46 -11.02 9.93
CA MET A 352 -14.08 -11.01 11.26
C MET A 352 -14.36 -9.57 11.74
N PRO A 353 -15.41 -9.37 12.54
CA PRO A 353 -15.78 -8.04 13.03
C PRO A 353 -14.80 -7.55 14.11
N LEU A 354 -14.43 -6.27 14.01
CA LEU A 354 -13.55 -5.55 14.93
C LEU A 354 -14.29 -5.08 16.19
N ALA A 355 -15.58 -4.79 16.05
CA ALA A 355 -16.49 -4.41 17.14
C ALA A 355 -17.91 -4.85 16.77
N MET A 356 -18.70 -5.25 17.77
CA MET A 356 -20.06 -5.73 17.56
C MET A 356 -21.00 -5.30 18.69
N LEU A 357 -22.19 -4.85 18.33
CA LEU A 357 -23.29 -4.51 19.21
C LEU A 357 -24.52 -5.33 18.83
N LYS A 358 -25.21 -5.86 19.84
CA LYS A 358 -26.45 -6.65 19.68
C LYS A 358 -27.63 -5.88 20.26
N LYS A 359 -28.69 -5.72 19.45
CA LYS A 359 -29.95 -5.04 19.76
C LYS A 359 -31.15 -5.83 19.24
N GLN A 360 -32.36 -5.33 19.41
CA GLN A 360 -33.58 -5.94 18.85
C GLN A 360 -34.20 -5.04 17.78
N ALA A 361 -34.96 -5.64 16.85
CA ALA A 361 -35.60 -4.92 15.76
C ALA A 361 -36.59 -3.85 16.24
N GLN A 362 -37.26 -4.09 17.38
CA GLN A 362 -38.12 -3.11 18.03
C GLN A 362 -37.40 -1.82 18.46
N ASP A 363 -36.08 -1.86 18.60
CA ASP A 363 -35.30 -0.70 19.02
C ASP A 363 -35.07 0.28 17.84
N LEU A 364 -35.33 -0.14 16.60
CA LEU A 364 -35.11 0.68 15.41
C LEU A 364 -36.22 1.74 15.22
N PRO A 365 -35.87 2.99 14.81
CA PRO A 365 -34.52 3.47 14.53
C PRO A 365 -33.71 3.71 15.82
N LEU A 366 -32.43 3.28 15.82
CA LEU A 366 -31.58 3.33 17.02
C LEU A 366 -30.26 4.04 16.75
N GLU A 367 -29.83 4.85 17.72
CA GLU A 367 -28.48 5.40 17.76
C GLU A 367 -27.50 4.36 18.32
N PHE A 368 -26.35 4.21 17.67
CA PHE A 368 -25.32 3.28 18.06
C PHE A 368 -23.96 3.96 18.19
N THR A 369 -23.11 3.36 19.01
CA THR A 369 -21.68 3.65 19.07
C THR A 369 -20.96 2.32 19.14
N LEU A 370 -19.98 2.12 18.26
CA LEU A 370 -19.04 1.01 18.31
C LEU A 370 -17.70 1.56 18.76
N ASP A 371 -17.14 1.04 19.84
CA ASP A 371 -15.85 1.46 20.36
C ASP A 371 -14.88 0.27 20.54
N GLU A 372 -13.62 0.56 20.83
CA GLU A 372 -12.58 -0.45 21.05
C GLU A 372 -12.88 -1.42 22.19
N LYS A 373 -13.67 -1.04 23.20
CA LYS A 373 -14.00 -1.94 24.32
C LYS A 373 -14.90 -3.09 23.88
N MET A 374 -15.51 -2.98 22.70
CA MET A 374 -16.34 -4.01 22.08
C MET A 374 -15.54 -4.98 21.20
N ALA A 375 -14.20 -4.86 21.16
CA ALA A 375 -13.34 -5.80 20.45
C ALA A 375 -13.30 -7.16 21.17
N MET A 376 -13.44 -8.24 20.40
CA MET A 376 -13.46 -9.61 20.93
C MET A 376 -12.06 -10.14 21.25
N MET A 377 -11.00 -9.53 20.70
CA MET A 377 -9.61 -9.96 20.84
C MET A 377 -8.67 -8.75 20.94
N ALA A 378 -7.60 -8.88 21.75
CA ALA A 378 -6.55 -7.87 21.84
C ALA A 378 -5.75 -7.79 20.51
N GLY A 379 -5.53 -6.57 20.01
CA GLY A 379 -4.83 -6.32 18.74
C GLY A 379 -5.69 -6.52 17.48
N MET A 380 -7.02 -6.59 17.64
CA MET A 380 -7.97 -6.64 16.53
C MET A 380 -9.17 -5.74 16.81
N SER A 381 -8.89 -4.45 16.93
CA SER A 381 -9.85 -3.42 17.32
C SER A 381 -9.99 -2.37 16.23
N LEU A 382 -10.98 -1.48 16.38
CA LEU A 382 -11.16 -0.31 15.52
C LEU A 382 -9.91 0.58 15.44
N ALA A 383 -9.08 0.57 16.47
CA ALA A 383 -7.87 1.39 16.51
C ALA A 383 -6.74 0.87 15.62
N ASP A 384 -6.78 -0.40 15.23
CA ASP A 384 -5.70 -1.05 14.48
C ASP A 384 -5.93 -0.96 12.95
N TYR A 385 -7.09 -0.44 12.53
CA TYR A 385 -7.50 -0.36 11.12
C TYR A 385 -8.07 1.03 10.80
N PRO A 386 -7.40 1.88 9.99
CA PRO A 386 -7.85 3.24 9.73
C PRO A 386 -9.14 3.31 8.89
N GLN A 387 -9.41 2.27 8.09
CA GLN A 387 -10.56 2.21 7.19
C GLN A 387 -11.41 0.97 7.47
N ILE A 388 -12.71 1.20 7.64
CA ILE A 388 -13.68 0.18 8.03
C ILE A 388 -14.96 0.26 7.18
N ILE A 389 -15.76 -0.80 7.28
CA ILE A 389 -17.14 -0.83 6.80
C ILE A 389 -18.01 -1.18 8.01
N VAL A 390 -19.05 -0.36 8.26
CA VAL A 390 -20.03 -0.65 9.31
C VAL A 390 -21.25 -1.28 8.65
N SER A 391 -21.76 -2.36 9.24
CA SER A 391 -22.91 -3.09 8.74
C SER A 391 -23.90 -3.34 9.87
N ALA A 392 -25.18 -3.22 9.55
CA ALA A 392 -26.28 -3.58 10.42
C ALA A 392 -27.05 -4.74 9.78
N ARG A 393 -27.24 -5.83 10.53
CA ARG A 393 -27.96 -7.02 10.06
C ARG A 393 -29.06 -7.42 11.03
N ILE A 394 -30.26 -7.65 10.53
CA ILE A 394 -31.37 -8.26 11.25
C ILE A 394 -31.31 -9.76 10.99
N SER A 395 -31.06 -10.53 12.05
CA SER A 395 -31.00 -11.98 12.00
C SER A 395 -32.24 -12.60 12.63
N LYS A 396 -32.94 -13.42 11.86
CA LYS A 396 -34.12 -14.18 12.31
C LYS A 396 -33.75 -15.38 13.18
N SER A 397 -32.58 -15.96 12.94
CA SER A 397 -32.08 -17.10 13.73
C SER A 397 -31.38 -16.69 15.02
N GLY A 398 -31.10 -15.39 15.19
CA GLY A 398 -30.35 -14.85 16.32
C GLY A 398 -28.84 -15.14 16.28
N ASN A 399 -28.35 -15.69 15.16
CA ASN A 399 -26.93 -16.02 14.98
C ASN A 399 -26.15 -14.82 14.41
N ALA A 400 -24.90 -14.68 14.87
CA ALA A 400 -24.00 -13.62 14.40
C ALA A 400 -23.43 -13.87 12.99
N MET A 401 -23.59 -15.07 12.42
CA MET A 401 -23.26 -15.36 11.02
C MET A 401 -24.46 -15.08 10.09
N ALA A 402 -24.18 -14.56 8.90
CA ALA A 402 -25.20 -14.27 7.90
C ALA A 402 -25.89 -15.55 7.41
N GLN A 403 -27.21 -15.49 7.28
CA GLN A 403 -28.04 -16.58 6.76
C GLN A 403 -29.01 -16.05 5.71
N SER A 404 -29.46 -16.92 4.80
CA SER A 404 -30.54 -16.61 3.84
C SER A 404 -31.79 -16.20 4.60
N GLY A 405 -32.41 -15.08 4.18
CA GLY A 405 -33.57 -14.46 4.83
C GLY A 405 -33.25 -13.45 5.95
N ASP A 406 -31.97 -13.21 6.24
CA ASP A 406 -31.54 -12.07 7.07
C ASP A 406 -31.59 -10.77 6.24
N PHE A 407 -31.79 -9.62 6.90
CA PHE A 407 -31.77 -8.31 6.23
C PHE A 407 -30.50 -7.54 6.60
N GLU A 408 -29.82 -6.92 5.65
CA GLU A 408 -28.59 -6.16 5.88
C GLU A 408 -28.60 -4.75 5.27
N GLY A 409 -27.87 -3.85 5.91
CA GLY A 409 -27.48 -2.53 5.40
C GLY A 409 -26.03 -2.27 5.73
N ARG A 410 -25.31 -1.54 4.88
CA ARG A 410 -23.87 -1.26 5.07
C ARG A 410 -23.48 0.12 4.58
N THR A 411 -22.45 0.69 5.20
CA THR A 411 -21.81 1.92 4.73
C THR A 411 -20.88 1.65 3.54
N ALA A 412 -20.45 2.70 2.86
CA ALA A 412 -19.21 2.67 2.09
C ALA A 412 -17.99 2.46 3.02
N VAL A 413 -16.79 2.38 2.45
CA VAL A 413 -15.55 2.45 3.23
C VAL A 413 -15.48 3.83 3.87
N ILE A 414 -15.31 3.85 5.19
CA ILE A 414 -15.23 5.08 6.00
C ILE A 414 -13.97 5.03 6.87
N ASP A 415 -13.52 6.20 7.30
CA ASP A 415 -12.47 6.32 8.29
C ASP A 415 -13.05 6.14 9.70
N VAL A 416 -12.26 5.50 10.59
CA VAL A 416 -12.63 5.38 12.01
C VAL A 416 -12.68 6.78 12.64
N GLY A 417 -13.67 7.03 13.50
CA GLY A 417 -13.99 8.34 14.07
C GLY A 417 -15.15 9.08 13.44
N MET A 418 -15.66 8.59 12.31
CA MET A 418 -16.84 9.21 11.70
C MET A 418 -18.06 9.08 12.61
N VAL A 419 -18.72 10.20 12.85
CA VAL A 419 -19.98 10.31 13.60
C VAL A 419 -21.12 10.69 12.67
N GLY A 420 -22.35 10.35 13.04
CA GLY A 420 -23.54 10.63 12.23
C GLY A 420 -23.70 9.71 11.02
N LEU A 421 -23.15 8.49 11.09
CA LEU A 421 -23.39 7.46 10.06
C LEU A 421 -24.89 7.18 9.97
N ASP A 422 -25.43 7.04 8.77
CA ASP A 422 -26.82 6.62 8.56
C ASP A 422 -26.82 5.29 7.80
N ILE A 423 -27.26 4.22 8.47
CA ILE A 423 -27.29 2.88 7.91
C ILE A 423 -28.75 2.50 7.70
N ASN A 424 -29.19 2.46 6.43
CA ASN A 424 -30.49 1.94 6.07
C ASN A 424 -30.38 0.44 5.75
N ILE A 425 -31.17 -0.38 6.45
CA ILE A 425 -31.27 -1.82 6.20
C ILE A 425 -32.24 -2.02 5.05
N ASN A 426 -31.68 -2.24 3.86
CA ASN A 426 -32.41 -2.16 2.59
C ASN A 426 -32.17 -3.35 1.65
N ASN A 427 -31.56 -4.43 2.14
CA ASN A 427 -31.27 -5.62 1.34
C ASN A 427 -31.64 -6.90 2.10
N GLU A 428 -32.28 -7.85 1.42
CA GLU A 428 -32.55 -9.21 1.93
C GLU A 428 -31.44 -10.15 1.42
N ILE A 429 -30.82 -10.92 2.32
CA ILE A 429 -29.78 -11.88 1.96
C ILE A 429 -30.47 -13.09 1.29
N PRO A 430 -30.12 -13.42 0.03
CA PRO A 430 -30.76 -14.49 -0.71
C PRO A 430 -30.49 -15.88 -0.13
#